data_AF-A0A524D6U5-F1
#
_entry.id   AF-A0A524D6U5-F1
#
_cell.length_a   1.000
_cell.length_b   1.000
_cell.length_c   1.000
_cell.angle_alpha   90.00
_cell.angle_beta   90.00
_cell.angle_gamma   90.00
#
_symmetry.space_group_name_H-M   'P 1'
#
loop_
_entity.id
_entity.type
_entity.pdbx_description
1 polymer ?
#
loop_
_entity_poly.entity_id
_entity_poly.type
_entity_poly.pdbx_seq_one_letter_code
_entity_poly.pdbx_strand_id
1 'polypeptide(L)'
;MKLAKLLGFIVVTVCIASLAVPSGQNGSFLAANADWNWHQLSADVPNNATHLSFLGEAINATHDTAEAFDGLNLLELQVLPTSESTNDREDYAVILDMDGNVINGFYQDDRSGALQMINSTTAFFVDADSGNFTLWNIYTNETEYTMAPSGHHDAEYNPVTETFMVIESVRDQGDYNWSGDVQPIKSDDIVEYDKDGNEIWRWEGRLTLPFEEEEWLLRNESRRGEIDWMHSNGLYWDLEENAMYLSVRHLDCVVKVDYVTGETVWVAGRYTGEGPALTMYNLEGEEVDTLYYHT
;
A
#
# COMPACT_ATOMS: atom_id res chain seq x y z
N MET A 1 -6.47 17.87 30.93
CA MET A 1 -6.16 18.30 29.55
C MET A 1 -5.45 17.11 28.90
N LYS A 2 -6.23 16.20 28.31
CA LYS A 2 -5.79 14.97 27.64
C LYS A 2 -6.23 15.13 26.19
N LEU A 3 -5.31 15.38 25.26
CA LEU A 3 -5.53 15.15 23.82
C LEU A 3 -5.41 13.62 23.65
N ALA A 4 -6.30 12.83 23.07
CA ALA A 4 -7.23 13.01 21.95
C ALA A 4 -6.51 13.42 20.65
N LYS A 5 -5.71 12.48 20.09
CA LYS A 5 -5.29 12.43 18.68
C LYS A 5 -4.52 11.13 18.43
N LEU A 6 -5.25 10.12 17.98
CA LEU A 6 -4.86 9.10 16.99
C LEU A 6 -6.10 8.21 16.88
N LEU A 7 -7.11 8.70 16.16
CA LEU A 7 -8.29 7.91 15.82
C LEU A 7 -7.90 7.09 14.60
N GLY A 8 -7.92 5.77 14.77
CA GLY A 8 -7.53 4.81 13.75
C GLY A 8 -8.38 4.94 12.49
N PHE A 9 -7.70 4.97 11.35
CA PHE A 9 -8.31 4.74 10.05
C PHE A 9 -8.26 3.24 9.78
N ILE A 10 -9.40 2.64 9.49
CA ILE A 10 -9.44 1.28 8.94
C ILE A 10 -9.26 1.43 7.43
N VAL A 11 -8.09 1.08 6.91
CA VAL A 11 -7.93 0.82 5.48
C VAL A 11 -8.60 -0.52 5.21
N VAL A 12 -9.79 -0.51 4.64
CA VAL A 12 -10.41 -1.71 4.09
C VAL A 12 -10.07 -1.74 2.61
N THR A 13 -9.10 -2.55 2.19
CA THR A 13 -8.95 -2.89 0.77
C THR A 13 -10.12 -3.79 0.38
N VAL A 14 -11.18 -3.22 -0.19
CA VAL A 14 -12.29 -4.00 -0.75
C VAL A 14 -11.97 -4.32 -2.21
N CYS A 15 -11.45 -5.52 -2.45
CA CYS A 15 -11.34 -6.06 -3.81
C CYS A 15 -12.74 -6.56 -4.25
N ILE A 16 -13.51 -5.72 -4.97
CA ILE A 16 -14.79 -6.15 -5.54
C ILE A 16 -14.52 -6.87 -6.87
N ALA A 17 -14.70 -8.18 -6.87
CA ALA A 17 -14.59 -9.00 -8.07
C ALA A 17 -15.79 -8.78 -9.02
N SER A 18 -15.48 -8.51 -10.29
CA SER A 18 -16.21 -8.86 -11.53
C SER A 18 -17.72 -8.53 -11.59
N LEU A 19 -18.07 -7.55 -12.43
CA LEU A 19 -19.42 -7.39 -12.98
C LEU A 19 -19.38 -7.48 -14.51
N ALA A 20 -19.89 -8.59 -15.04
CA ALA A 20 -20.05 -8.81 -16.46
C ALA A 20 -21.10 -7.86 -17.05
N VAL A 21 -20.68 -6.89 -17.86
CA VAL A 21 -21.59 -6.07 -18.67
C VAL A 21 -21.68 -6.67 -20.07
N PRO A 22 -22.86 -7.10 -20.54
CA PRO A 22 -23.04 -7.60 -21.90
C PRO A 22 -22.77 -6.48 -22.92
N SER A 23 -22.01 -6.81 -23.96
CA SER A 23 -21.62 -5.87 -25.02
C SER A 23 -22.80 -5.18 -25.69
N GLY A 24 -22.81 -3.86 -25.65
CA GLY A 24 -23.50 -2.99 -26.60
C GLY A 24 -24.67 -2.19 -26.03
N GLN A 25 -24.39 -0.95 -25.61
CA GLN A 25 -25.20 0.22 -26.00
C GLN A 25 -24.52 1.54 -25.66
N ASN A 26 -24.35 2.37 -26.69
CA ASN A 26 -24.01 3.79 -26.62
C ASN A 26 -25.16 4.57 -25.95
N GLY A 27 -24.86 5.56 -25.11
CA GLY A 27 -25.89 6.48 -24.62
C GLY A 27 -25.34 7.64 -23.79
N SER A 28 -25.12 8.77 -24.45
CA SER A 28 -24.88 10.10 -23.86
C SER A 28 -26.02 10.54 -22.94
N PHE A 29 -25.74 11.29 -21.85
CA PHE A 29 -26.77 12.14 -21.24
C PHE A 29 -26.30 13.55 -20.88
N LEU A 30 -27.13 14.49 -21.36
CA LEU A 30 -27.12 15.92 -21.20
C LEU A 30 -27.74 16.35 -19.86
N ALA A 31 -27.27 17.51 -19.42
CA ALA A 31 -27.53 18.21 -18.16
C ALA A 31 -28.95 18.78 -17.96
N ALA A 32 -29.31 19.01 -16.70
CA ALA A 32 -30.01 20.20 -16.17
C ALA A 32 -30.16 20.04 -14.64
N ASN A 33 -30.04 21.05 -13.76
CA ASN A 33 -29.51 22.41 -13.79
C ASN A 33 -29.52 22.87 -12.32
N ALA A 34 -28.37 23.29 -11.79
CA ALA A 34 -28.25 24.29 -10.72
C ALA A 34 -26.76 24.68 -10.61
N ASP A 35 -26.34 25.54 -11.55
CA ASP A 35 -25.25 26.52 -11.47
C ASP A 35 -24.07 26.23 -10.53
N TRP A 36 -23.10 25.47 -11.02
CA TRP A 36 -21.70 25.61 -10.61
C TRP A 36 -20.89 25.98 -11.86
N ASN A 37 -20.43 27.23 -11.92
CA ASN A 37 -19.62 27.75 -13.02
C ASN A 37 -18.21 27.15 -12.96
N TRP A 38 -18.00 26.08 -13.74
CA TRP A 38 -16.71 25.53 -14.09
C TRP A 38 -15.99 26.47 -15.07
N HIS A 39 -15.02 27.25 -14.60
CA HIS A 39 -14.11 27.96 -15.50
C HIS A 39 -12.91 27.07 -15.86
N GLN A 40 -12.98 26.57 -17.10
CA GLN A 40 -11.89 26.19 -18.00
C GLN A 40 -10.94 25.06 -17.59
N LEU A 41 -11.43 23.83 -17.80
CA LEU A 41 -10.60 22.74 -18.32
C LEU A 41 -10.36 23.00 -19.81
N SER A 42 -9.10 23.19 -20.20
CA SER A 42 -8.70 23.21 -21.61
C SER A 42 -8.64 21.77 -22.14
N ALA A 43 -9.13 21.63 -23.36
CA ALA A 43 -9.37 20.41 -24.11
C ALA A 43 -8.23 19.38 -24.07
N ASP A 44 -8.63 18.11 -23.90
CA ASP A 44 -8.05 16.88 -24.47
C ASP A 44 -7.91 15.67 -23.51
N VAL A 45 -8.61 15.63 -22.36
CA VAL A 45 -8.72 14.41 -21.53
C VAL A 45 -10.10 13.75 -21.69
N PRO A 46 -10.22 12.45 -22.04
CA PRO A 46 -11.52 11.78 -22.23
C PRO A 46 -12.25 11.46 -20.91
N ASN A 47 -13.43 12.08 -20.74
CA ASN A 47 -14.63 11.66 -19.98
C ASN A 47 -14.54 10.70 -18.76
N ASN A 48 -14.27 11.24 -17.57
CA ASN A 48 -14.41 10.62 -16.23
C ASN A 48 -15.87 10.39 -15.72
N ALA A 49 -16.91 10.56 -16.55
CA ALA A 49 -18.29 10.63 -16.05
C ALA A 49 -19.00 9.26 -15.87
N THR A 50 -18.56 8.20 -16.55
CA THR A 50 -19.22 6.87 -16.53
C THR A 50 -18.81 5.97 -15.37
N HIS A 51 -17.68 6.24 -14.72
CA HIS A 51 -17.11 5.38 -13.68
C HIS A 51 -17.72 5.70 -12.30
N LEU A 52 -18.19 6.94 -12.11
CA LEU A 52 -18.76 7.44 -10.86
C LEU A 52 -20.20 6.98 -10.59
N SER A 53 -21.03 6.68 -11.60
CA SER A 53 -22.41 6.20 -11.38
C SER A 53 -22.48 4.75 -10.91
N PHE A 54 -21.52 3.93 -11.34
CA PHE A 54 -21.40 2.52 -10.92
C PHE A 54 -21.03 2.40 -9.43
N LEU A 55 -20.16 3.31 -8.96
CA LEU A 55 -19.78 3.47 -7.57
C LEU A 55 -20.99 3.73 -6.65
N GLY A 56 -21.91 4.61 -7.06
CA GLY A 56 -23.11 4.92 -6.29
C GLY A 56 -24.05 3.73 -6.06
N GLU A 57 -24.08 2.74 -6.96
CA GLU A 57 -24.88 1.52 -6.78
C GLU A 57 -24.16 0.45 -5.94
N ALA A 58 -22.84 0.31 -6.09
CA ALA A 58 -22.03 -0.65 -5.31
C ALA A 58 -21.93 -0.27 -3.82
N ILE A 59 -21.88 1.02 -3.52
CA ILE A 59 -21.81 1.58 -2.17
C ILE A 59 -23.14 1.46 -1.41
N ASN A 60 -24.27 1.58 -2.11
CA ASN A 60 -25.60 1.41 -1.51
C ASN A 60 -25.90 -0.03 -1.04
N ALA A 61 -24.96 -0.98 -1.25
CA ALA A 61 -25.08 -2.37 -0.86
C ALA A 61 -24.32 -2.73 0.45
N THR A 62 -23.58 -1.81 1.07
CA THR A 62 -22.85 -2.11 2.32
C THR A 62 -23.68 -1.80 3.57
N HIS A 63 -23.70 -2.75 4.51
CA HIS A 63 -24.53 -2.68 5.71
C HIS A 63 -23.93 -1.77 6.80
N ASP A 64 -24.66 -0.71 7.15
CA ASP A 64 -24.42 0.16 8.31
C ASP A 64 -24.35 -0.63 9.63
N THR A 65 -23.34 -0.33 10.47
CA THR A 65 -23.35 -0.70 11.88
C THR A 65 -23.17 0.54 12.75
N ALA A 66 -23.72 0.50 13.97
CA ALA A 66 -23.81 1.64 14.89
C ALA A 66 -22.47 2.08 15.53
N GLU A 67 -21.35 1.62 14.99
CA GLU A 67 -19.99 1.86 15.49
C GLU A 67 -19.18 2.81 14.59
N ALA A 68 -19.84 3.44 13.61
CA ALA A 68 -19.26 4.43 12.72
C ALA A 68 -18.70 5.64 13.51
N PHE A 69 -17.38 5.83 13.49
CA PHE A 69 -16.68 6.99 14.05
C PHE A 69 -16.96 8.25 13.22
N ASP A 70 -17.11 9.44 13.82
CA ASP A 70 -17.19 10.72 13.07
C ASP A 70 -15.89 10.94 12.24
N GLY A 71 -15.88 10.51 10.97
CA GLY A 71 -14.67 10.47 10.15
C GLY A 71 -14.95 10.35 8.65
N LEU A 72 -13.88 10.23 7.87
CA LEU A 72 -13.92 9.90 6.45
C LEU A 72 -13.30 8.52 6.26
N ASN A 73 -13.83 7.76 5.30
CA ASN A 73 -13.21 6.52 4.86
C ASN A 73 -12.46 6.78 3.55
N LEU A 74 -11.22 6.31 3.48
CA LEU A 74 -10.44 6.27 2.26
C LEU A 74 -10.44 4.82 1.76
N LEU A 75 -10.92 4.62 0.54
CA LEU A 75 -10.99 3.33 -0.12
C LEU A 75 -10.20 3.37 -1.43
N GLU A 76 -9.43 2.34 -1.68
CA GLU A 76 -8.94 2.06 -3.02
C GLU A 76 -9.94 1.17 -3.77
N LEU A 77 -10.36 1.61 -4.95
CA LEU A 77 -11.19 0.83 -5.84
C LEU A 77 -10.39 0.49 -7.10
N GLN A 78 -10.27 -0.81 -7.36
CA GLN A 78 -9.69 -1.31 -8.60
C GLN A 78 -10.81 -1.82 -9.51
N VAL A 79 -10.90 -1.28 -10.73
CA VAL A 79 -11.85 -1.69 -11.75
C VAL A 79 -11.12 -2.48 -12.81
N LEU A 80 -11.42 -3.78 -12.87
CA LEU A 80 -10.82 -4.69 -13.83
C LEU A 80 -11.74 -4.87 -15.05
N PRO A 81 -11.21 -4.73 -16.28
CA PRO A 81 -11.99 -5.02 -17.48
C PRO A 81 -12.29 -6.52 -17.55
N THR A 82 -13.38 -6.86 -18.23
CA THR A 82 -13.81 -8.26 -18.38
C THR A 82 -12.86 -9.12 -19.24
N SER A 83 -11.88 -8.52 -19.91
CA SER A 83 -10.82 -9.24 -20.61
C SER A 83 -9.75 -9.70 -19.62
N GLU A 84 -9.22 -10.92 -19.79
CA GLU A 84 -8.28 -11.61 -18.88
C GLU A 84 -6.91 -10.93 -18.64
N SER A 85 -6.76 -9.67 -19.05
CA SER A 85 -5.58 -8.83 -18.85
C SER A 85 -5.71 -8.09 -17.52
N THR A 86 -4.94 -8.46 -16.51
CA THR A 86 -4.82 -7.72 -15.24
C THR A 86 -4.10 -6.38 -15.40
N ASN A 87 -3.55 -6.12 -16.59
CA ASN A 87 -2.75 -4.93 -16.89
C ASN A 87 -3.58 -3.76 -17.41
N ASP A 88 -4.86 -3.96 -17.73
CA ASP A 88 -5.74 -2.90 -18.22
C ASP A 88 -6.68 -2.43 -17.09
N ARG A 89 -6.16 -2.25 -15.88
CA ARG A 89 -6.97 -1.92 -14.69
C ARG A 89 -7.06 -0.41 -14.50
N GLU A 90 -8.18 0.05 -13.95
CA GLU A 90 -8.35 1.45 -13.54
C GLU A 90 -8.47 1.53 -12.02
N ASP A 91 -7.65 2.36 -11.40
CA ASP A 91 -7.60 2.47 -9.95
C ASP A 91 -8.13 3.84 -9.50
N TYR A 92 -8.86 3.87 -8.38
CA TYR A 92 -9.43 5.10 -7.82
C TYR A 92 -9.18 5.17 -6.32
N ALA A 93 -8.74 6.32 -5.84
CA ALA A 93 -8.84 6.68 -4.43
C ALA A 93 -10.20 7.34 -4.19
N VAL A 94 -11.03 6.78 -3.30
CA VAL A 94 -12.40 7.23 -3.06
C VAL A 94 -12.55 7.66 -1.60
N ILE A 95 -13.09 8.86 -1.39
CA ILE A 95 -13.42 9.38 -0.06
C ILE A 95 -14.92 9.21 0.17
N LEU A 96 -15.27 8.52 1.25
CA LEU A 96 -16.64 8.32 1.70
C LEU A 96 -16.87 9.03 3.04
N ASP A 97 -18.07 9.54 3.26
CA ASP A 97 -18.53 9.82 4.62
C ASP A 97 -18.87 8.51 5.36
N MET A 98 -19.33 8.65 6.60
CA MET A 98 -19.69 7.51 7.44
C MET A 98 -21.03 6.88 7.11
N ASP A 99 -21.88 7.60 6.39
CA ASP A 99 -23.14 7.07 5.84
C ASP A 99 -22.88 6.35 4.49
N GLY A 100 -21.60 6.23 4.10
CA GLY A 100 -21.15 5.60 2.86
C GLY A 100 -21.23 6.50 1.64
N ASN A 101 -21.68 7.75 1.72
CA ASN A 101 -21.79 8.60 0.53
C ASN A 101 -20.41 8.98 -0.01
N VAL A 102 -20.23 8.91 -1.33
CA VAL A 102 -19.02 9.42 -1.99
C VAL A 102 -18.97 10.93 -1.87
N ILE A 103 -17.91 11.43 -1.23
CA ILE A 103 -17.61 12.85 -1.12
C ILE A 103 -16.72 13.30 -2.27
N ASN A 104 -15.71 12.49 -2.60
CA ASN A 104 -14.76 12.81 -3.66
C ASN A 104 -14.05 11.54 -4.16
N GLY A 105 -13.39 11.63 -5.31
CA GLY A 105 -12.58 10.55 -5.84
C GLY A 105 -11.45 11.08 -6.73
N PHE A 106 -10.36 10.32 -6.79
CA PHE A 106 -9.18 10.60 -7.60
C PHE A 106 -8.88 9.39 -8.47
N TYR A 107 -8.76 9.60 -9.78
CA TYR A 107 -8.34 8.56 -10.72
C TYR A 107 -6.82 8.39 -10.65
N GLN A 108 -6.36 7.17 -10.45
CA GLN A 108 -4.96 6.79 -10.44
C GLN A 108 -4.66 6.04 -11.73
N ASP A 109 -3.76 6.58 -12.54
CA ASP A 109 -3.34 5.88 -13.76
C ASP A 109 -2.55 4.64 -13.36
N ASP A 110 -2.92 3.47 -13.89
CA ASP A 110 -2.16 2.21 -13.98
C ASP A 110 -1.47 1.54 -12.77
N ARG A 111 -1.50 2.04 -11.53
CA ARG A 111 -1.07 1.23 -10.37
C ARG A 111 -1.47 1.79 -9.01
N SER A 112 -2.30 1.02 -8.34
CA SER A 112 -2.54 1.03 -6.90
C SER A 112 -1.29 0.58 -6.13
N GLY A 113 -0.74 1.47 -5.32
CA GLY A 113 0.33 1.24 -4.35
C GLY A 113 -0.12 1.73 -2.97
N ALA A 114 0.81 2.18 -2.12
CA ALA A 114 0.44 2.75 -0.82
C ALA A 114 -0.57 3.91 -0.99
N LEU A 115 -1.67 3.88 -0.22
CA LEU A 115 -2.73 4.89 -0.18
C LEU A 115 -3.12 5.16 1.27
N GLN A 116 -2.89 6.37 1.76
CA GLN A 116 -3.17 6.73 3.15
C GLN A 116 -3.53 8.21 3.30
N MET A 117 -4.40 8.50 4.27
CA MET A 117 -4.64 9.87 4.75
C MET A 117 -3.46 10.32 5.63
N ILE A 118 -2.76 11.39 5.24
CA ILE A 118 -1.66 11.94 6.03
C ILE A 118 -2.12 13.04 7.00
N ASN A 119 -3.27 13.65 6.73
CA ASN A 119 -3.96 14.57 7.62
C ASN A 119 -5.45 14.64 7.25
N SER A 120 -6.23 15.52 7.90
CA SER A 120 -7.68 15.62 7.68
C SER A 120 -8.10 16.12 6.29
N THR A 121 -7.17 16.60 5.47
CA THR A 121 -7.45 17.18 4.15
C THR A 121 -6.64 16.55 3.04
N THR A 122 -5.64 15.73 3.34
CA THR A 122 -4.65 15.28 2.35
C THR A 122 -4.47 13.78 2.45
N ALA A 123 -4.62 13.12 1.30
CA ALA A 123 -4.18 11.76 1.08
C ALA A 123 -2.87 11.76 0.29
N PHE A 124 -2.08 10.71 0.41
CA PHE A 124 -1.02 10.42 -0.55
C PHE A 124 -1.25 9.08 -1.21
N PHE A 125 -0.77 8.95 -2.43
CA PHE A 125 -0.77 7.71 -3.19
C PHE A 125 0.37 7.67 -4.21
N VAL A 126 0.60 6.49 -4.77
CA VAL A 126 1.63 6.27 -5.79
C VAL A 126 1.19 6.85 -7.13
N ASP A 127 2.07 7.65 -7.72
CA ASP A 127 1.98 8.09 -9.11
C ASP A 127 2.61 7.02 -10.00
N ALA A 128 1.83 6.35 -10.84
CA ALA A 128 2.33 5.21 -11.61
C ALA A 128 3.31 5.58 -12.72
N ASP A 129 3.27 6.82 -13.21
CA ASP A 129 4.17 7.30 -14.27
C ASP A 129 5.59 7.51 -13.73
N SER A 130 5.69 8.12 -12.56
CA SER A 130 6.96 8.47 -11.92
C SER A 130 7.46 7.42 -10.95
N GLY A 131 6.56 6.61 -10.38
CA GLY A 131 6.85 5.76 -9.24
C GLY A 131 7.11 6.54 -7.95
N ASN A 132 6.72 7.83 -7.87
CA ASN A 132 6.83 8.68 -6.69
C ASN A 132 5.48 8.87 -6.01
N PHE A 133 5.41 9.63 -4.90
CA PHE A 133 4.13 9.99 -4.29
C PHE A 133 3.53 11.27 -4.84
N THR A 134 2.20 11.24 -5.01
CA THR A 134 1.34 12.41 -5.17
C THR A 134 0.60 12.68 -3.86
N LEU A 135 0.61 13.94 -3.41
CA LEU A 135 -0.23 14.44 -2.33
C LEU A 135 -1.47 15.07 -2.93
N TRP A 136 -2.65 14.65 -2.49
CA TRP A 136 -3.94 15.14 -3.00
C TRP A 136 -4.75 15.76 -1.87
N ASN A 137 -5.11 17.03 -2.02
CA ASN A 137 -6.07 17.67 -1.14
C ASN A 137 -7.51 17.27 -1.51
N ILE A 138 -8.17 16.53 -0.63
CA ILE A 138 -9.48 15.93 -0.89
C ILE A 138 -10.63 16.94 -0.98
N TYR A 139 -10.42 18.21 -0.64
CA TYR A 139 -11.44 19.26 -0.71
C TYR A 139 -11.22 20.23 -1.87
N THR A 140 -9.96 20.56 -2.18
CA THR A 140 -9.61 21.51 -3.26
C THR A 140 -9.28 20.82 -4.58
N ASN A 141 -9.02 19.51 -4.57
CA ASN A 141 -8.47 18.75 -5.69
C ASN A 141 -7.11 19.25 -6.19
N GLU A 142 -6.41 20.05 -5.40
CA GLU A 142 -5.03 20.42 -5.70
C GLU A 142 -4.11 19.23 -5.39
N THR A 143 -3.11 19.05 -6.25
CA THR A 143 -2.08 18.03 -6.09
C THR A 143 -0.70 18.64 -5.94
N GLU A 144 0.14 18.00 -5.13
CA GLU A 144 1.58 18.27 -5.02
C GLU A 144 2.34 16.98 -5.34
N TYR A 145 3.31 17.06 -6.24
CA TYR A 145 4.16 15.93 -6.60
C TYR A 145 5.41 15.94 -5.74
N THR A 146 5.79 14.77 -5.24
CA THR A 146 7.04 14.56 -4.54
C THR A 146 8.07 13.90 -5.46
N MET A 147 9.33 13.96 -5.04
CA MET A 147 10.43 13.20 -5.63
C MET A 147 10.79 11.98 -4.77
N ALA A 148 10.06 11.76 -3.66
CA ALA A 148 10.20 10.57 -2.84
C ALA A 148 9.67 9.35 -3.61
N PRO A 149 10.48 8.29 -3.79
CA PRO A 149 10.03 7.08 -4.46
C PRO A 149 8.96 6.39 -3.62
N SER A 150 8.03 5.72 -4.30
CA SER A 150 6.88 5.06 -3.68
C SER A 150 7.19 3.75 -2.96
N GLY A 151 8.33 3.15 -3.27
CA GLY A 151 8.67 1.80 -2.84
C GLY A 151 7.92 0.71 -3.62
N HIS A 152 7.91 -0.50 -3.07
CA HIS A 152 7.41 -1.70 -3.75
C HIS A 152 5.99 -2.12 -3.36
N HIS A 153 5.64 -2.05 -2.07
CA HIS A 153 4.34 -2.53 -1.57
C HIS A 153 3.65 -1.59 -0.59
N ASP A 154 4.40 -0.95 0.31
CA ASP A 154 3.83 -0.15 1.39
C ASP A 154 4.71 1.05 1.72
N ALA A 155 4.09 2.06 2.32
CA ALA A 155 4.73 3.30 2.71
C ALA A 155 3.99 4.00 3.85
N GLU A 156 4.76 4.70 4.68
CA GLU A 156 4.26 5.44 5.84
C GLU A 156 4.75 6.89 5.81
N TYR A 157 3.89 7.82 6.20
CA TYR A 157 4.21 9.24 6.27
C TYR A 157 4.50 9.68 7.71
N ASN A 158 5.59 10.44 7.89
CA ASN A 158 5.88 11.09 9.15
C ASN A 158 5.43 12.56 9.15
N PRO A 159 4.38 12.92 9.90
CA PRO A 159 3.86 14.29 9.95
C PRO A 159 4.73 15.27 10.75
N VAL A 160 5.74 14.78 11.48
CA VAL A 160 6.66 15.64 12.25
C VAL A 160 7.76 16.19 11.37
N THR A 161 8.30 15.35 10.49
CA THR A 161 9.42 15.66 9.59
C THR A 161 8.99 15.89 8.15
N GLU A 162 7.75 15.56 7.81
CA GLU A 162 7.20 15.60 6.45
C GLU A 162 7.96 14.67 5.48
N THR A 163 8.27 13.46 5.96
CA THR A 163 9.08 12.46 5.24
C THR A 163 8.27 11.20 4.95
N PHE A 164 8.78 10.39 4.02
CA PHE A 164 8.13 9.17 3.55
C PHE A 164 9.05 7.99 3.80
N MET A 165 8.54 7.00 4.51
CA MET A 165 9.23 5.74 4.74
C MET A 165 8.63 4.68 3.83
N VAL A 166 9.48 3.96 3.11
CA VAL A 166 9.04 3.01 2.08
C VAL A 166 9.78 1.69 2.19
N ILE A 167 9.16 0.65 1.65
CA ILE A 167 9.84 -0.61 1.38
C ILE A 167 10.54 -0.49 0.02
N GLU A 168 11.87 -0.53 0.00
CA GLU A 168 12.66 -0.51 -1.23
C GLU A 168 13.21 -1.90 -1.55
N SER A 169 12.97 -2.39 -2.76
CA SER A 169 13.56 -3.65 -3.20
C SER A 169 15.01 -3.46 -3.67
N VAL A 170 15.92 -4.21 -3.05
CA VAL A 170 17.36 -4.18 -3.32
C VAL A 170 17.79 -5.47 -4.01
N ARG A 171 18.66 -5.36 -5.01
CA ARG A 171 19.20 -6.50 -5.76
C ARG A 171 20.70 -6.58 -5.60
N ASP A 172 21.17 -7.69 -5.05
CA ASP A 172 22.60 -7.95 -5.02
C ASP A 172 23.11 -8.35 -6.42
N GLN A 173 24.33 -7.95 -6.77
CA GLN A 173 24.90 -8.28 -8.07
C GLN A 173 25.20 -9.78 -8.18
N GLY A 174 24.22 -10.57 -8.62
CA GLY A 174 24.41 -11.93 -9.12
C GLY A 174 25.22 -12.86 -8.21
N ASP A 175 24.77 -13.06 -6.97
CA ASP A 175 25.50 -13.87 -5.99
C ASP A 175 25.13 -15.36 -6.04
N TYR A 176 23.97 -15.73 -6.59
CA TYR A 176 23.45 -17.09 -6.46
C TYR A 176 23.28 -17.81 -7.80
N ASN A 177 23.90 -18.98 -7.93
CA ASN A 177 23.77 -19.83 -9.10
C ASN A 177 22.54 -20.74 -8.97
N TRP A 178 21.46 -20.37 -9.64
CA TRP A 178 20.23 -21.15 -9.71
C TRP A 178 20.05 -21.77 -11.10
N SER A 179 19.90 -23.09 -11.17
CA SER A 179 19.65 -23.81 -12.43
C SER A 179 20.70 -23.59 -13.53
N GLY A 180 21.92 -23.16 -13.17
CA GLY A 180 23.00 -22.87 -14.11
C GLY A 180 23.13 -21.40 -14.49
N ASP A 181 22.20 -20.55 -14.07
CA ASP A 181 22.23 -19.10 -14.27
C ASP A 181 22.50 -18.37 -12.95
N VAL A 182 23.39 -17.39 -12.99
CA VAL A 182 23.66 -16.51 -11.85
C VAL A 182 22.55 -15.46 -11.78
N GLN A 183 21.77 -15.47 -10.71
CA GLN A 183 20.64 -14.57 -10.47
C GLN A 183 20.93 -13.65 -9.29
N PRO A 184 20.49 -12.39 -9.34
CA PRO A 184 20.49 -11.52 -8.17
C PRO A 184 19.55 -12.08 -7.11
N ILE A 185 19.90 -11.88 -5.84
CA ILE A 185 18.97 -12.05 -4.74
C ILE A 185 18.29 -10.70 -4.55
N LYS A 186 16.96 -10.69 -4.61
CA LYS A 186 16.13 -9.55 -4.24
C LYS A 186 15.85 -9.64 -2.75
N SER A 187 16.20 -8.58 -2.02
CA SER A 187 15.86 -8.36 -0.62
C SER A 187 15.10 -7.03 -0.52
N ASP A 188 14.64 -6.68 0.67
CA ASP A 188 13.97 -5.40 0.89
C ASP A 188 14.59 -4.65 2.05
N ASP A 189 14.73 -3.35 1.86
CA ASP A 189 15.16 -2.38 2.86
C ASP A 189 13.98 -1.50 3.27
N ILE A 190 14.12 -0.87 4.45
CA ILE A 190 13.26 0.25 4.84
C ILE A 190 14.06 1.52 4.64
N VAL A 191 13.51 2.46 3.88
CA VAL A 191 14.23 3.69 3.53
C VAL A 191 13.33 4.89 3.75
N GLU A 192 13.87 5.92 4.37
CA GLU A 192 13.19 7.19 4.59
C GLU A 192 13.72 8.24 3.62
N TYR A 193 12.81 8.92 2.94
CA TYR A 193 13.09 10.02 2.02
C TYR A 193 12.42 11.31 2.46
N ASP A 194 13.07 12.45 2.22
CA ASP A 194 12.36 13.72 2.17
C ASP A 194 11.53 13.85 0.88
N LYS A 195 10.67 14.86 0.82
CA LYS A 195 9.84 15.13 -0.35
C LYS A 195 10.63 15.45 -1.64
N ASP A 196 11.89 15.82 -1.52
CA ASP A 196 12.79 16.13 -2.63
C ASP A 196 13.54 14.86 -3.10
N GLY A 197 13.25 13.70 -2.51
CA GLY A 197 13.79 12.40 -2.89
C GLY A 197 15.17 12.11 -2.31
N ASN A 198 15.63 12.90 -1.33
CA ASN A 198 16.90 12.65 -0.67
C ASN A 198 16.70 11.58 0.41
N GLU A 199 17.54 10.55 0.39
CA GLU A 199 17.60 9.54 1.45
C GLU A 199 18.06 10.18 2.77
N ILE A 200 17.29 9.97 3.84
CA ILE A 200 17.56 10.45 5.19
C ILE A 200 18.12 9.32 6.05
N TRP A 201 17.56 8.13 5.89
CA TRP A 201 17.83 6.97 6.73
C TRP A 201 17.52 5.68 5.99
N ARG A 202 18.24 4.61 6.34
CA ARG A 202 18.04 3.26 5.79
C ARG A 202 18.27 2.19 6.85
N TRP A 203 17.44 1.16 6.80
CA TRP A 203 17.70 -0.13 7.42
C TRP A 203 17.84 -1.18 6.33
N GLU A 204 18.97 -1.88 6.38
CA GLU A 204 19.36 -2.87 5.39
C GLU A 204 18.82 -4.26 5.80
N GLY A 205 17.78 -4.73 5.12
CA GLY A 205 17.10 -5.96 5.51
C GLY A 205 17.98 -7.19 5.41
N ARG A 206 18.87 -7.22 4.41
CA ARG A 206 19.82 -8.33 4.19
C ARG A 206 20.85 -8.47 5.31
N LEU A 207 21.14 -7.41 6.08
CA LEU A 207 22.02 -7.51 7.25
C LEU A 207 21.32 -8.19 8.43
N THR A 208 20.00 -8.04 8.56
CA THR A 208 19.23 -8.64 9.66
C THR A 208 18.72 -10.04 9.32
N LEU A 209 18.21 -10.21 8.10
CA LEU A 209 17.62 -11.45 7.60
C LEU A 209 18.44 -11.95 6.41
N PRO A 210 19.67 -12.45 6.65
CA PRO A 210 20.55 -12.86 5.57
C PRO A 210 19.92 -13.97 4.74
N PHE A 211 20.30 -14.04 3.46
CA PHE A 211 19.83 -15.07 2.55
C PHE A 211 20.33 -16.45 3.00
N GLU A 212 19.40 -17.37 3.24
CA GLU A 212 19.70 -18.76 3.58
C GLU A 212 19.17 -19.67 2.48
N GLU A 213 20.10 -20.31 1.76
CA GLU A 213 19.77 -21.14 0.59
C GLU A 213 18.84 -22.30 0.95
N GLU A 214 19.11 -23.01 2.06
CA GLU A 214 18.30 -24.16 2.46
C GLU A 214 16.84 -23.74 2.73
N GLU A 215 16.65 -22.61 3.41
CA GLU A 215 15.33 -22.03 3.67
C GLU A 215 14.63 -21.59 2.38
N TRP A 216 15.36 -20.95 1.45
CA TRP A 216 14.82 -20.55 0.15
C TRP A 216 14.34 -21.75 -0.67
N LEU A 217 15.12 -22.83 -0.73
CA LEU A 217 14.79 -24.04 -1.50
C LEU A 217 13.55 -24.76 -0.97
N LEU A 218 13.27 -24.66 0.33
CA LEU A 218 12.06 -25.21 0.93
C LEU A 218 10.79 -24.42 0.54
N ARG A 219 10.94 -23.13 0.17
CA ARG A 219 9.83 -22.18 0.01
C ARG A 219 9.57 -21.72 -1.42
N ASN A 220 10.54 -21.89 -2.32
CA ASN A 220 10.38 -21.49 -3.72
C ASN A 220 9.42 -22.41 -4.49
N GLU A 221 8.12 -22.24 -4.28
CA GLU A 221 7.06 -23.01 -4.95
C GLU A 221 6.95 -22.65 -6.44
N SER A 222 7.35 -21.43 -6.83
CA SER A 222 7.02 -20.89 -8.14
C SER A 222 8.07 -21.17 -9.22
N ARG A 223 9.36 -21.34 -8.88
CA ARG A 223 10.49 -21.46 -9.85
C ARG A 223 10.47 -20.36 -10.94
N ARG A 224 9.85 -19.22 -10.68
CA ARG A 224 9.61 -18.15 -11.67
C ARG A 224 10.68 -17.08 -11.57
N GLY A 225 11.78 -17.28 -12.30
CA GLY A 225 12.61 -16.21 -12.88
C GLY A 225 13.54 -15.42 -11.96
N GLU A 226 13.27 -15.29 -10.66
CA GLU A 226 14.10 -14.51 -9.73
C GLU A 226 14.04 -15.04 -8.30
N ILE A 227 15.09 -14.75 -7.52
CA ILE A 227 15.14 -15.06 -6.08
C ILE A 227 14.65 -13.85 -5.33
N ASP A 228 13.38 -13.88 -4.93
CA ASP A 228 12.78 -12.87 -4.06
C ASP A 228 12.82 -13.37 -2.63
N TRP A 229 13.85 -12.99 -1.86
CA TRP A 229 14.13 -13.58 -0.55
C TRP A 229 13.18 -13.07 0.54
N MET A 230 12.88 -11.78 0.53
CA MET A 230 12.09 -11.13 1.59
C MET A 230 10.65 -10.91 1.15
N HIS A 231 10.44 -10.21 0.03
CA HIS A 231 9.15 -9.83 -0.50
C HIS A 231 8.24 -9.20 0.58
N SER A 232 8.73 -8.15 1.22
CA SER A 232 8.04 -7.50 2.32
C SER A 232 6.81 -6.76 1.81
N ASN A 233 5.66 -6.99 2.46
CA ASN A 233 4.36 -6.55 1.96
C ASN A 233 3.72 -5.45 2.79
N GLY A 234 4.18 -5.26 4.03
CA GLY A 234 3.57 -4.32 4.95
C GLY A 234 4.62 -3.65 5.82
N LEU A 235 4.44 -2.36 6.02
CA LEU A 235 5.29 -1.50 6.83
C LEU A 235 4.37 -0.68 7.74
N TYR A 236 4.70 -0.64 9.03
CA TYR A 236 4.03 0.25 9.97
C TYR A 236 5.06 1.03 10.77
N TRP A 237 4.92 2.35 10.80
CA TRP A 237 5.78 3.24 11.58
C TRP A 237 5.04 3.71 12.84
N ASP A 238 5.49 3.22 14.00
CA ASP A 238 5.07 3.73 15.30
C ASP A 238 5.95 4.90 15.73
N LEU A 239 5.42 6.12 15.54
CA LEU A 239 6.08 7.37 15.92
C LEU A 239 6.19 7.56 17.45
N GLU A 240 5.31 6.93 18.24
CA GLU A 240 5.36 7.05 19.70
C GLU A 240 6.48 6.19 20.28
N GLU A 241 6.64 4.97 19.75
CA GLU A 241 7.70 4.05 20.16
C GLU A 241 9.03 4.29 19.44
N ASN A 242 9.04 5.10 18.38
CA ASN A 242 10.17 5.22 17.44
C ASN A 242 10.60 3.84 16.92
N ALA A 243 9.64 3.08 16.42
CA ALA A 243 9.88 1.74 15.91
C ALA A 243 9.14 1.51 14.59
N MET A 244 9.67 0.61 13.79
CA MET A 244 9.06 0.14 12.54
C MET A 244 8.74 -1.34 12.67
N TYR A 245 7.63 -1.75 12.05
CA TYR A 245 7.20 -3.13 11.96
C TYR A 245 7.13 -3.51 10.49
N LEU A 246 7.90 -4.52 10.11
CA LEU A 246 7.98 -4.99 8.73
C LEU A 246 7.42 -6.42 8.63
N SER A 247 6.45 -6.63 7.75
CA SER A 247 5.89 -7.95 7.45
C SER A 247 6.62 -8.54 6.25
N VAL A 248 7.38 -9.62 6.47
CA VAL A 248 8.25 -10.24 5.46
C VAL A 248 7.62 -11.54 4.95
N ARG A 249 7.03 -11.48 3.74
CA ARG A 249 6.16 -12.55 3.23
C ARG A 249 6.86 -13.89 3.10
N HIS A 250 7.98 -13.93 2.40
CA HIS A 250 8.64 -15.20 2.11
C HIS A 250 9.36 -15.78 3.33
N LEU A 251 9.52 -14.99 4.39
CA LEU A 251 10.15 -15.40 5.63
C LEU A 251 9.15 -15.80 6.73
N ASP A 252 7.84 -15.62 6.48
CA ASP A 252 6.75 -15.87 7.44
C ASP A 252 7.04 -15.21 8.80
N CYS A 253 7.51 -13.97 8.78
CA CYS A 253 7.87 -13.25 10.00
C CYS A 253 7.55 -11.75 9.96
N VAL A 254 7.41 -11.20 11.16
CA VAL A 254 7.35 -9.77 11.42
C VAL A 254 8.60 -9.36 12.17
N VAL A 255 9.25 -8.29 11.70
CA VAL A 255 10.44 -7.71 12.35
C VAL A 255 10.05 -6.39 12.98
N LYS A 256 10.44 -6.19 14.24
CA LYS A 256 10.42 -4.87 14.88
C LYS A 256 11.83 -4.28 14.86
N VAL A 257 11.97 -3.09 14.32
CA VAL A 257 13.23 -2.34 14.22
C VAL A 257 13.11 -1.05 15.03
N ASP A 258 14.12 -0.74 15.84
CA ASP A 258 14.22 0.54 16.53
C ASP A 258 14.74 1.60 15.55
N TYR A 259 13.98 2.68 15.36
CA TYR A 259 14.29 3.71 14.37
C TYR A 259 15.56 4.50 14.71
N VAL A 260 15.82 4.73 16.00
CA VAL A 260 16.96 5.55 16.46
C VAL A 260 18.28 4.83 16.27
N THR A 261 18.31 3.53 16.54
CA THR A 261 19.53 2.70 16.52
C THR A 261 19.68 1.91 15.22
N GLY A 262 18.58 1.64 14.52
CA GLY A 262 18.55 0.70 13.40
C GLY A 262 18.66 -0.76 13.84
N GLU A 263 18.64 -1.05 15.14
CA GLU A 263 18.76 -2.40 15.65
C GLU A 263 17.42 -3.13 15.62
N THR A 264 17.47 -4.43 15.33
CA THR A 264 16.31 -5.31 15.43
C THR A 264 15.97 -5.57 16.89
N VAL A 265 14.79 -5.12 17.32
CA VAL A 265 14.29 -5.29 18.69
C VAL A 265 13.85 -6.72 18.92
N TRP A 266 13.07 -7.27 17.97
CA TRP A 266 12.67 -8.67 17.97
C TRP A 266 12.17 -9.11 16.58
N VAL A 267 12.13 -10.42 16.39
CA VAL A 267 11.50 -11.08 15.23
C VAL A 267 10.45 -12.08 15.72
N ALA A 268 9.26 -12.01 15.15
CA ALA A 268 8.16 -12.92 15.44
C ALA A 268 7.78 -13.68 14.17
N GLY A 269 8.12 -14.97 14.10
CA GLY A 269 7.86 -15.77 12.91
C GLY A 269 8.83 -16.92 12.76
N ARG A 270 8.72 -17.59 11.62
CA ARG A 270 9.49 -18.81 11.34
C ARG A 270 10.97 -18.53 11.17
N TYR A 271 11.31 -17.45 10.44
CA TYR A 271 12.68 -17.06 10.20
C TYR A 271 13.06 -15.86 11.07
N THR A 272 14.05 -16.05 11.93
CA THR A 272 14.42 -15.07 12.96
C THR A 272 15.68 -14.29 12.64
N GLY A 273 16.47 -14.75 11.66
CA GLY A 273 17.75 -14.13 11.28
C GLY A 273 18.65 -13.90 12.49
N GLU A 274 19.23 -12.69 12.58
CA GLU A 274 20.12 -12.28 13.68
C GLU A 274 19.38 -11.63 14.88
N GLY A 275 18.07 -11.42 14.78
CA GLY A 275 17.29 -10.71 15.80
C GLY A 275 16.80 -11.59 16.97
N PRO A 276 16.44 -11.00 18.12
CA PRO A 276 15.83 -11.75 19.22
C PRO A 276 14.49 -12.38 18.80
N ALA A 277 14.42 -13.72 18.78
CA ALA A 277 13.22 -14.46 18.41
C ALA A 277 12.15 -14.45 19.52
N LEU A 278 10.91 -14.12 19.17
CA LEU A 278 9.76 -14.31 20.06
C LEU A 278 9.23 -15.74 19.98
N THR A 279 8.95 -16.33 21.15
CA THR A 279 8.15 -17.56 21.23
C THR A 279 6.69 -17.25 20.95
N MET A 280 6.10 -17.95 19.98
CA MET A 280 4.70 -17.77 19.60
C MET A 280 3.84 -18.93 20.09
N TYR A 281 2.58 -18.62 20.43
CA TYR A 281 1.61 -19.59 20.89
C TYR A 281 0.33 -19.50 20.05
N ASN A 282 -0.22 -20.65 19.65
CA ASN A 282 -1.54 -20.71 19.01
C ASN A 282 -2.66 -20.39 20.01
N LEU A 283 -3.92 -20.40 19.53
CA LEU A 283 -5.08 -20.10 20.36
C LEU A 283 -5.29 -21.12 21.49
N GLU A 284 -4.72 -22.31 21.36
CA GLU A 284 -4.73 -23.39 22.34
C GLU A 284 -3.60 -23.28 23.38
N GLY A 285 -2.67 -22.32 23.21
CA GLY A 285 -1.52 -22.13 24.09
C GLY A 285 -0.35 -23.07 23.81
N GLU A 286 -0.31 -23.70 22.63
CA GLU A 286 0.79 -24.54 22.18
C GLU A 286 1.82 -23.69 21.42
N GLU A 287 3.10 -23.94 21.66
CA GLU A 287 4.19 -23.26 20.95
C GLU A 287 4.18 -23.62 19.46
N VAL A 288 4.30 -22.62 18.60
CA VAL A 288 4.30 -22.78 17.14
C VAL A 288 5.43 -21.97 16.50
N ASP A 289 5.98 -22.48 15.40
CA ASP A 289 7.07 -21.82 14.67
C ASP A 289 6.61 -20.57 13.91
N THR A 290 5.32 -20.45 13.58
CA THR A 290 4.73 -19.23 12.99
C THR A 290 3.22 -19.19 13.19
N LEU A 291 2.68 -17.97 13.25
CA LEU A 291 1.25 -17.67 13.18
C LEU A 291 0.84 -17.11 11.80
N TYR A 292 1.84 -16.86 10.95
CA TYR A 292 1.71 -16.26 9.65
C TYR A 292 2.08 -17.31 8.61
N TYR A 293 1.17 -17.57 7.68
CA TYR A 293 1.43 -18.45 6.55
C TYR A 293 1.08 -17.67 5.31
N HIS A 294 2.05 -17.48 4.43
CA HIS A 294 1.79 -16.88 3.12
C HIS A 294 1.96 -17.97 2.06
N THR A 295 0.89 -18.25 1.32
CA THR A 295 0.90 -19.18 0.17
C THR A 295 1.47 -18.50 -1.07
#